data_AF-A0A353T648-F1
#
_entry.id   AF-A0A353T648-F1
#
_cell.length_a   1.000
_cell.length_b   1.000
_cell.length_c   1.000
_cell.angle_alpha   90.00
_cell.angle_beta   90.00
_cell.angle_gamma   90.00
#
_symmetry.space_group_name_H-M   'P 1'
#
loop_
_entity.id
_entity.type
_entity.pdbx_description
1 polymer ?
#
loop_
_entity_poly.entity_id
_entity_poly.type
_entity_poly.pdbx_seq_one_letter_code
_entity_poly.pdbx_strand_id
1 'polypeptide(L)'
;MAKITEKTGKIDEKERKNAISDFVKTLSAEHRMLIILKGQLYGGNWEPMYQDLKNRLDGKPYIFKLANRINDDIERIEKMRQFEQQFDCNLCDFVDSVE
;
A
#
# COMPACT_ATOMS: atom_id res chain seq x y z
N MET A 1 -3.68 29.35 35.71
CA MET A 1 -4.02 28.99 34.32
C MET A 1 -2.81 28.32 33.69
N ALA A 2 -2.67 27.01 33.84
CA ALA A 2 -1.51 26.27 33.35
C ALA A 2 -1.80 25.75 31.95
N LYS A 3 -0.89 26.07 31.02
CA LYS A 3 -0.93 25.79 29.59
C LYS A 3 -1.23 24.32 29.33
N ILE A 4 -2.29 24.08 28.56
CA ILE A 4 -2.60 22.80 27.94
C ILE A 4 -1.49 22.58 26.92
N THR A 5 -0.51 21.75 27.26
CA THR A 5 0.47 21.26 26.30
C THR A 5 -0.28 20.46 25.24
N GLU A 6 -0.33 21.00 24.03
CA GLU A 6 -0.75 20.33 22.81
C GLU A 6 0.06 19.04 22.66
N LYS A 7 -0.49 17.92 23.14
CA LYS A 7 -0.02 16.59 22.78
C LYS A 7 -0.47 16.34 21.34
N THR A 8 0.27 16.87 20.37
CA THR A 8 0.36 16.24 19.05
C THR A 8 0.91 14.84 19.29
N GLY A 9 0.01 13.87 19.41
CA GLY A 9 0.30 12.47 19.65
C GLY A 9 1.11 11.90 18.49
N LYS A 10 2.43 12.00 18.57
CA LYS A 10 3.32 11.13 17.80
C LYS A 10 2.99 9.72 18.25
N ILE A 11 2.35 8.94 17.37
CA ILE A 11 2.27 7.49 17.52
C ILE A 11 3.68 7.02 17.83
N ASP A 12 3.86 6.35 18.97
CA ASP A 12 5.15 5.84 19.38
C ASP A 12 5.74 4.97 18.26
N GLU A 13 7.04 5.10 17.97
CA GLU A 13 7.64 4.41 16.82
C GLU A 13 7.41 2.89 16.89
N LYS A 14 7.37 2.33 18.11
CA LYS A 14 7.07 0.93 18.34
C LYS A 14 5.62 0.60 17.99
N GLU A 15 4.67 1.46 18.34
CA GLU A 15 3.26 1.27 17.98
C GLU A 15 3.03 1.38 16.47
N ARG A 16 3.71 2.31 15.80
CA ARG A 16 3.68 2.39 14.33
C ARG A 16 4.23 1.10 13.69
N LYS A 17 5.40 0.62 14.13
CA LYS A 17 6.00 -0.62 13.62
C LYS A 17 5.10 -1.83 13.86
N ASN A 18 4.48 -1.92 15.04
CA ASN A 18 3.52 -2.98 15.36
C ASN A 18 2.28 -2.91 14.47
N ALA A 19 1.70 -1.73 14.25
CA ALA A 19 0.54 -1.55 13.39
C ALA A 19 0.84 -1.94 11.92
N ILE A 20 2.00 -1.54 11.40
CA ILE A 20 2.44 -1.93 10.05
C ILE A 20 2.63 -3.45 9.97
N SER A 21 3.30 -4.05 10.97
CA SER A 21 3.51 -5.51 11.01
C SER A 21 2.19 -6.28 11.06
N ASP A 22 1.24 -5.83 11.89
CA ASP A 22 -0.07 -6.44 12.02
C ASP A 22 -0.84 -6.34 10.70
N PHE A 23 -0.86 -5.15 10.08
CA PHE A 23 -1.47 -4.93 8.78
C PHE A 23 -0.89 -5.87 7.71
N VAL A 24 0.44 -5.97 7.60
CA VAL A 24 1.12 -6.86 6.63
C VAL A 24 0.77 -8.34 6.85
N LYS A 25 0.55 -8.76 8.10
CA LYS A 25 0.09 -10.13 8.40
C LYS A 25 -1.34 -10.40 7.94
N THR A 26 -2.21 -9.38 7.92
CA THR A 26 -3.58 -9.51 7.42
C THR A 26 -3.68 -9.50 5.89
N LEU A 27 -2.62 -9.08 5.17
CA LEU A 27 -2.62 -9.01 3.72
C LEU A 27 -2.70 -10.39 3.08
N SER A 28 -3.68 -10.59 2.20
CA SER A 28 -3.77 -11.78 1.35
C SER A 28 -2.61 -11.85 0.34
N ALA A 29 -2.40 -13.02 -0.25
CA ALA A 29 -1.38 -13.21 -1.29
C ALA A 29 -1.52 -12.20 -2.44
N GLU A 30 -2.74 -11.83 -2.78
CA GLU A 30 -3.03 -10.87 -3.86
C GLU A 30 -2.61 -9.45 -3.48
N HIS A 31 -2.84 -9.03 -2.23
CA HIS A 31 -2.37 -7.74 -1.73
C HIS A 31 -0.84 -7.68 -1.70
N ARG A 32 -0.20 -8.75 -1.23
CA ARG A 32 1.27 -8.86 -1.22
C ARG A 32 1.85 -8.80 -2.63
N MET A 33 1.23 -9.52 -3.57
CA MET A 33 1.61 -9.47 -4.98
C MET A 33 1.54 -8.04 -5.54
N LEU A 34 0.48 -7.29 -5.23
CA LEU A 34 0.36 -5.89 -5.66
C LEU A 34 1.51 -5.02 -5.11
N ILE A 35 1.88 -5.19 -3.84
CA ILE A 35 2.98 -4.45 -3.20
C ILE A 35 4.33 -4.82 -3.83
N ILE A 36 4.55 -6.09 -4.15
CA ILE A 36 5.78 -6.55 -4.81
C ILE A 36 5.87 -5.98 -6.23
N LEU A 37 4.77 -6.04 -6.99
CA LEU A 37 4.70 -5.46 -8.34
C LEU A 37 4.94 -3.95 -8.31
N LYS A 38 4.39 -3.24 -7.31
CA LYS A 38 4.64 -1.81 -7.08
C LYS A 38 6.15 -1.55 -6.90
N GLY A 39 6.84 -2.36 -6.09
CA GLY A 39 8.28 -2.26 -5.89
C GLY A 39 9.09 -2.54 -7.16
N GLN A 40 8.78 -3.63 -7.88
CA GLN A 40 9.56 -4.11 -9.02
C GLN A 40 9.34 -3.32 -10.31
N LEU A 41 8.08 -2.96 -10.61
CA LEU A 41 7.70 -2.36 -11.91
C LEU A 41 7.51 -0.85 -11.83
N TYR A 42 7.14 -0.33 -10.66
CA TYR A 42 6.69 1.04 -10.47
C TYR A 42 7.57 1.86 -9.52
N GLY A 43 8.75 1.34 -9.18
CA GLY A 43 9.71 2.02 -8.30
C GLY A 43 9.16 2.34 -6.91
N GLY A 44 8.23 1.53 -6.42
CA GLY A 44 7.60 1.72 -5.12
C GLY A 44 6.53 2.82 -5.08
N ASN A 45 5.95 3.20 -6.22
CA ASN A 45 4.86 4.20 -6.30
C ASN A 45 3.53 3.58 -6.73
N TRP A 46 2.45 3.90 -6.01
CA TRP A 46 1.09 3.42 -6.35
C TRP A 46 0.47 4.13 -7.54
N GLU A 47 0.79 5.40 -7.77
CA GLU A 47 0.15 6.21 -8.80
C GLU A 47 0.31 5.66 -10.23
N PRO A 48 1.53 5.32 -10.70
CA PRO A 48 1.68 4.75 -12.04
C PRO A 48 1.03 3.36 -12.15
N MET A 49 1.01 2.57 -11.07
CA MET A 49 0.33 1.27 -11.03
C MET A 49 -1.19 1.41 -11.13
N TYR A 50 -1.77 2.38 -10.40
CA TYR A 50 -3.19 2.69 -10.46
C TYR A 50 -3.60 3.15 -11.87
N GLN A 51 -2.77 4.00 -12.49
CA GLN A 51 -3.00 4.46 -13.86
C GLN A 51 -2.95 3.31 -14.88
N ASP A 52 -2.05 2.34 -14.69
CA ASP A 52 -1.98 1.13 -15.53
C ASP A 52 -3.26 0.28 -15.43
N LEU A 53 -3.76 0.06 -14.21
CA LEU A 53 -5.04 -0.63 -13.99
C LEU A 53 -6.22 0.11 -14.64
N LYS A 54 -6.24 1.44 -14.54
CA LYS A 54 -7.27 2.27 -15.19
C LYS A 54 -7.17 2.22 -16.71
N ASN A 55 -5.96 2.22 -17.27
CA ASN A 55 -5.73 2.02 -18.70
C ASN A 55 -6.25 0.65 -19.14
N ARG A 56 -6.03 -0.39 -18.35
CA ARG A 56 -6.54 -1.74 -18.61
C ARG A 56 -8.06 -1.80 -18.64
N LEU A 57 -8.75 -1.05 -17.76
CA LEU A 57 -10.23 -0.91 -17.80
C LEU A 57 -10.71 -0.24 -19.09
N ASP A 58 -9.94 0.73 -19.61
CA ASP A 58 -10.26 1.51 -20.81
C ASP A 58 -9.82 0.80 -22.12
N GLY A 59 -9.21 -0.38 -22.03
CA GLY A 59 -8.67 -1.12 -23.18
C GLY A 59 -7.38 -0.52 -23.77
N LYS A 60 -6.69 0.35 -23.03
CA LYS A 60 -5.40 0.96 -23.40
C LYS A 60 -4.23 -0.01 -23.12
N PRO A 61 -3.06 0.20 -23.74
CA PRO A 61 -1.86 -0.60 -23.44
C PRO A 61 -1.48 -0.50 -21.95
N TYR A 62 -1.09 -1.63 -21.37
CA TYR A 62 -0.78 -1.80 -19.95
C TYR A 62 0.46 -2.68 -19.77
N ILE A 63 1.11 -2.58 -18.60
CA ILE A 63 2.42 -3.19 -18.31
C ILE A 63 2.28 -4.64 -17.79
N PHE A 64 1.22 -4.97 -17.03
CA PHE A 64 1.06 -6.30 -16.45
C PHE A 64 -0.39 -6.80 -16.39
N LYS A 65 -0.57 -8.13 -16.35
CA LYS A 65 -1.89 -8.77 -16.25
C LYS A 65 -2.02 -9.55 -14.95
N LEU A 66 -2.85 -9.06 -14.02
CA LEU A 66 -3.33 -9.87 -12.89
C LEU A 66 -4.49 -10.76 -13.32
N ALA A 67 -4.54 -11.97 -12.74
CA ALA A 67 -5.61 -12.94 -12.92
C ALA A 67 -6.94 -12.49 -12.26
N ASN A 68 -6.87 -11.54 -11.31
CA ASN A 68 -8.02 -11.00 -10.59
C ASN A 68 -8.80 -9.95 -11.38
N ARG A 69 -9.99 -9.62 -10.86
CA ARG A 69 -10.81 -8.50 -11.35
C ARG A 69 -10.07 -7.19 -11.08
N ILE A 70 -9.88 -6.39 -12.12
CA ILE A 70 -9.15 -5.11 -12.05
C ILE A 70 -9.73 -4.18 -10.98
N ASN A 71 -11.06 -4.16 -10.81
CA ASN A 71 -11.73 -3.34 -9.79
C ASN A 71 -11.33 -3.75 -8.36
N ASP A 72 -11.23 -5.06 -8.08
CA ASP A 72 -10.75 -5.57 -6.79
C ASP A 72 -9.32 -5.07 -6.53
N ASP A 73 -8.45 -5.16 -7.52
CA ASP A 73 -7.05 -4.72 -7.38
C ASP A 73 -6.96 -3.21 -7.14
N ILE A 74 -7.82 -2.41 -7.78
CA ILE A 74 -7.94 -0.97 -7.53
C ILE A 74 -8.34 -0.71 -6.08
N GLU A 75 -9.40 -1.35 -5.58
CA GLU A 75 -9.87 -1.16 -4.19
C GLU A 75 -8.79 -1.56 -3.17
N ARG A 76 -8.02 -2.61 -3.45
CA ARG A 76 -6.90 -3.04 -2.61
C ARG A 76 -5.78 -2.01 -2.59
N ILE A 77 -5.40 -1.48 -3.75
CA ILE A 77 -4.38 -0.42 -3.86
C ILE A 77 -4.82 0.81 -3.07
N GLU A 78 -6.09 1.22 -3.17
CA GLU A 78 -6.58 2.38 -2.42
C GLU A 78 -6.45 2.17 -0.91
N LYS A 79 -6.85 1.01 -0.39
CA LYS A 79 -6.70 0.68 1.05
C LYS A 79 -5.24 0.71 1.49
N MET A 80 -4.35 0.12 0.70
CA MET A 80 -2.91 0.09 1.01
C MET A 80 -2.28 1.48 0.91
N ARG A 81 -2.65 2.28 -0.08
CA ARG A 81 -2.19 3.68 -0.24
C ARG A 81 -2.64 4.54 0.94
N GLN A 82 -3.89 4.41 1.38
CA GLN A 82 -4.41 5.13 2.54
C GLN A 82 -3.64 4.74 3.81
N PHE A 83 -3.35 3.45 3.99
CA PHE A 83 -2.55 2.97 5.11
C PHE A 83 -1.12 3.55 5.08
N GLU A 84 -0.44 3.51 3.93
CA GLU A 84 0.89 4.09 3.76
C GLU A 84 0.92 5.60 4.09
N GLN A 85 -0.10 6.34 3.67
CA GLN A 85 -0.23 7.77 3.98
C GLN A 85 -0.53 8.02 5.46
N GLN A 86 -1.34 7.17 6.09
CA GLN A 86 -1.70 7.30 7.50
C GLN A 86 -0.51 7.04 8.43
N PHE A 87 0.34 6.08 8.10
CA PHE A 87 1.48 5.67 8.92
C PHE A 87 2.82 6.23 8.43
N ASP A 88 2.83 6.99 7.33
CA ASP A 88 4.03 7.52 6.66
C ASP A 88 5.07 6.40 6.45
N CYS A 89 4.65 5.35 5.74
CA CYS A 89 5.47 4.16 5.49
C CYS A 89 5.35 3.69 4.04
N ASN A 90 6.32 2.87 3.61
CA ASN A 90 6.25 2.16 2.34
C ASN A 90 6.11 0.67 2.62
N LEU A 91 4.97 0.07 2.26
CA LEU A 91 4.70 -1.34 2.50
C LEU A 91 5.70 -2.25 1.77
N CYS A 92 6.31 -1.80 0.67
CA CYS A 92 7.35 -2.57 -0.02
C CYS A 92 8.55 -2.91 0.88
N ASP A 93 8.82 -2.13 1.92
CA ASP A 93 9.90 -2.38 2.88
C ASP A 93 9.56 -3.51 3.87
N PHE A 94 8.27 -3.82 4.02
CA PHE A 94 7.76 -4.77 5.03
C PHE A 94 7.25 -6.08 4.44
N VAL A 95 7.03 -6.14 3.12
CA VAL A 95 6.64 -7.37 2.42
C VAL A 95 7.89 -7.98 1.81
N ASP A 96 8.37 -9.09 2.39
CA ASP A 96 9.42 -9.89 1.79
C ASP A 96 8.91 -10.55 0.50
N SER A 97 9.77 -10.70 -0.50
CA SER A 97 9.39 -11.31 -1.77
C SER A 97 8.88 -12.71 -1.48
N VAL A 98 7.66 -13.05 -1.93
CA VAL A 98 7.03 -14.35 -1.65
C VAL A 98 8.00 -15.46 -2.06
N GLU A 99 8.50 -16.22 -1.09
CA GLU A 99 9.22 -17.48 -1.32
C GLU A 99 8.30 -18.53 -1.95
#